data_AF-A0A397V9T4-F1
#
_entry.id   AF-A0A397V9T4-F1
#
_cell.length_a   1.000
_cell.length_b   1.000
_cell.length_c   1.000
_cell.angle_alpha   90.00
_cell.angle_beta   90.00
_cell.angle_gamma   90.00
#
_symmetry.space_group_name_H-M   'P 1'
#
loop_
_entity.id
_entity.type
_entity.pdbx_description
1 polymer ?
#
loop_
_entity_poly.entity_id
_entity_poly.type
_entity_poly.pdbx_seq_one_letter_code
_entity_poly.pdbx_strand_id
1 'polypeptide(L)'
;MFVPTREALRTTLPQASNEDIGKYDEQLNKVDDFDPVLIISPNRNWIAQNTYRNYQAVMNAFATDQLQPNKRRDENSLCVFHFSTMAELYTVRENICRLHPNAFFDRNAQPQQEPIGTAWILTKVGIRKSDFVEDNRFFSL
;
A
#
# COMPACT_ATOMS: atom_id res chain seq x y z
N MET A 1 13.39 15.98 -3.89
CA MET A 1 13.49 16.85 -2.71
C MET A 1 12.86 16.08 -1.57
N PHE A 2 13.58 15.79 -0.49
CA PHE A 2 13.05 14.99 0.61
C PHE A 2 12.11 15.81 1.49
N VAL A 3 10.96 15.24 1.83
CA VAL A 3 9.93 15.90 2.63
C VAL A 3 9.84 15.28 4.03
N PRO A 4 9.26 15.97 5.02
CA PRO A 4 8.87 15.34 6.27
C PRO A 4 7.99 14.11 6.03
N THR A 5 8.25 13.00 6.73
CA THR A 5 7.48 11.74 6.58
C THR A 5 5.97 11.96 6.74
N ARG A 6 5.58 12.79 7.71
CA ARG A 6 4.18 13.17 7.93
C ARG A 6 3.54 13.94 6.76
N GLU A 7 4.33 14.71 6.03
CA GLU A 7 3.87 15.41 4.83
C GLU A 7 3.65 14.42 3.68
N ALA A 8 4.59 13.49 3.46
CA ALA A 8 4.41 12.41 2.49
C ALA A 8 3.16 11.57 2.79
N LEU A 9 2.91 11.22 4.06
CA LEU A 9 1.70 10.50 4.46
C LEU A 9 0.41 11.28 4.13
N ARG A 10 0.38 12.60 4.35
CA ARG A 10 -0.77 13.44 4.00
C ARG A 10 -1.00 13.53 2.50
N THR A 11 0.06 13.53 1.71
CA THR A 11 -0.04 13.54 0.24
C THR A 11 -0.54 12.22 -0.30
N THR A 12 -0.02 11.10 0.21
CA THR A 12 -0.36 9.74 -0.27
C THR A 12 -1.71 9.24 0.25
N LEU A 13 -2.10 9.65 1.46
CA LEU A 13 -3.38 9.30 2.11
C LEU A 13 -4.19 10.57 2.45
N PRO A 14 -4.67 11.33 1.46
CA PRO A 14 -5.33 12.62 1.69
C PRO A 14 -6.66 12.52 2.46
N GLN A 15 -7.22 11.31 2.58
CA GLN A 15 -8.46 11.03 3.29
C GLN A 15 -8.24 10.51 4.72
N ALA A 16 -6.98 10.26 5.13
CA ALA A 16 -6.68 9.77 6.47
C ALA A 16 -6.85 10.88 7.52
N SER A 17 -7.33 10.52 8.71
CA SER A 17 -7.45 11.47 9.82
C SER A 17 -6.08 11.87 10.36
N ASN A 18 -5.99 13.00 11.08
CA ASN A 18 -4.73 13.39 11.73
C ASN A 18 -4.26 12.36 12.78
N GLU A 19 -5.18 11.61 13.38
CA GLU A 19 -4.90 10.51 14.30
C GLU A 19 -4.26 9.34 13.55
N ASP A 20 -4.85 8.91 12.43
CA ASP A 20 -4.31 7.83 11.61
C ASP A 20 -2.94 8.19 11.03
N ILE A 21 -2.77 9.43 10.55
CA ILE A 21 -1.47 9.95 10.12
C ILE A 21 -0.44 9.87 11.26
N GLY A 22 -0.83 10.12 12.50
CA GLY A 22 0.05 9.96 13.67
C GLY A 22 0.47 8.50 13.86
N LYS A 23 -0.47 7.56 13.79
CA LYS A 23 -0.20 6.12 13.89
C LYS A 23 0.72 5.64 12.77
N TYR A 24 0.49 6.08 11.54
CA TYR A 24 1.34 5.71 10.40
C TYR A 24 2.74 6.32 10.51
N ASP A 25 2.87 7.55 11.00
CA ASP A 25 4.19 8.16 11.25
C ASP A 25 4.97 7.37 12.32
N GLU A 26 4.30 6.92 13.39
CA GLU A 26 4.88 6.04 14.40
C GLU A 26 5.28 4.67 13.85
N GLN A 27 4.45 4.06 13.01
CA GLN A 27 4.77 2.82 12.29
C GLN A 27 6.03 3.01 11.43
N LEU A 28 6.10 4.09 10.65
CA LEU A 28 7.24 4.38 9.78
C LEU A 28 8.52 4.70 10.55
N ASN A 29 8.44 5.23 11.78
CA ASN A 29 9.62 5.44 12.60
C ASN A 29 10.37 4.14 12.94
N LYS A 30 9.72 2.97 12.85
CA LYS A 30 10.30 1.65 13.09
C LYS A 30 10.93 1.01 11.84
N VAL A 31 10.65 1.55 10.66
CA VAL A 31 11.18 1.07 9.38
C VAL A 31 12.63 1.52 9.24
N ASP A 32 13.50 0.60 8.81
CA ASP A 32 14.91 0.89 8.55
C ASP A 32 15.06 1.88 7.38
N ASP A 33 16.15 2.65 7.38
CA ASP A 33 16.43 3.55 6.26
C ASP A 33 16.63 2.73 4.97
N PHE A 34 16.12 3.26 3.86
CA PHE A 34 16.12 2.63 2.53
C PHE A 34 15.20 1.43 2.31
N ASP A 35 14.57 0.89 3.35
CA ASP A 35 13.53 -0.13 3.18
C ASP A 35 12.30 0.47 2.47
N PRO A 36 11.75 -0.21 1.44
CA PRO A 36 10.58 0.27 0.75
C PRO A 36 9.31 0.06 1.57
N VAL A 37 8.47 1.09 1.59
CA VAL A 37 7.13 1.07 2.15
C VAL A 37 6.15 1.27 1.01
N LEU A 38 5.23 0.32 0.85
CA LEU A 38 4.08 0.47 -0.01
C LEU A 38 2.97 1.18 0.77
N ILE A 39 2.49 2.29 0.23
CA ILE A 39 1.28 2.95 0.69
C ILE A 39 0.19 2.77 -0.38
N ILE A 40 -0.94 2.18 0.01
CA ILE A 40 -2.11 2.02 -0.86
C ILE A 40 -3.17 3.02 -0.44
N SER A 41 -3.43 4.00 -1.30
CA SER A 41 -4.56 4.92 -1.15
C SER A 41 -5.83 4.25 -1.69
N PRO A 42 -6.87 4.03 -0.87
CA PRO A 42 -8.03 3.23 -1.26
C PRO A 42 -8.88 3.90 -2.35
N ASN A 43 -9.25 3.16 -3.39
CA ASN A 43 -10.22 3.60 -4.39
C ASN A 43 -11.66 3.31 -3.92
N ARG A 44 -12.40 4.36 -3.55
CA ARG A 44 -13.79 4.23 -3.07
C ARG A 44 -14.74 3.66 -4.14
N ASN A 45 -14.47 3.90 -5.43
CA ASN A 45 -15.29 3.34 -6.51
C ASN A 45 -15.12 1.83 -6.60
N TRP A 46 -13.89 1.34 -6.48
CA TRP A 46 -13.62 -0.10 -6.42
C TRP A 46 -14.30 -0.77 -5.22
N ILE A 47 -14.23 -0.13 -4.05
CA ILE A 47 -14.90 -0.62 -2.83
C ILE A 47 -16.42 -0.65 -3.02
N ALA A 48 -17.01 0.34 -3.69
CA ALA A 48 -18.43 0.35 -4.01
C ALA A 48 -18.82 -0.77 -4.99
N GLN A 49 -17.94 -1.11 -5.94
CA GLN A 49 -18.15 -2.19 -6.91
C GLN A 49 -17.95 -3.60 -6.31
N ASN A 50 -17.04 -3.77 -5.35
CA ASN A 50 -16.61 -5.08 -4.86
C ASN A 50 -16.97 -5.37 -3.39
N THR A 51 -17.34 -4.38 -2.59
CA THR A 51 -17.49 -4.39 -1.12
C THR A 51 -16.22 -4.12 -0.31
N TYR A 52 -16.42 -3.54 0.88
CA TYR A 52 -15.34 -3.33 1.86
C TYR A 52 -14.73 -4.64 2.39
N ARG A 53 -15.53 -5.71 2.51
CA ARG A 53 -15.02 -7.03 2.92
C ARG A 53 -14.00 -7.57 1.92
N ASN A 54 -14.24 -7.40 0.62
CA ASN A 54 -13.29 -7.79 -0.43
C ASN A 54 -12.05 -6.91 -0.41
N TYR A 55 -12.19 -5.60 -0.17
CA TYR A 55 -11.05 -4.71 0.04
C TYR A 55 -10.15 -5.20 1.18
N GLN A 56 -10.75 -5.51 2.33
CA GLN A 56 -10.02 -6.03 3.49
C GLN A 56 -9.34 -7.37 3.17
N ALA A 57 -9.96 -8.25 2.39
CA ALA A 57 -9.34 -9.51 1.99
C ALA A 57 -8.04 -9.28 1.19
N VAL A 58 -8.06 -8.36 0.21
CA VAL A 58 -6.87 -8.02 -0.59
C VAL A 58 -5.79 -7.35 0.26
N MET A 59 -6.16 -6.38 1.11
CA MET A 59 -5.19 -5.71 2.00
C MET A 59 -4.60 -6.70 3.02
N ASN A 60 -5.40 -7.63 3.55
CA ASN A 60 -4.90 -8.69 4.42
C ASN A 60 -3.94 -9.62 3.68
N ALA A 61 -4.22 -9.96 2.42
CA ALA A 61 -3.30 -10.73 1.61
C ALA A 61 -1.96 -9.98 1.43
N PHE A 62 -2.00 -8.68 1.09
CA PHE A 62 -0.80 -7.83 1.11
C PHE A 62 -0.11 -7.78 2.47
N ALA A 63 -0.83 -7.89 3.58
CA ALA A 63 -0.24 -7.84 4.91
C ALA A 63 0.44 -9.15 5.35
N THR A 64 0.02 -10.30 4.80
CA THR A 64 0.42 -11.63 5.31
C THR A 64 1.10 -12.53 4.30
N ASP A 65 1.10 -12.18 3.01
CA ASP A 65 1.69 -13.03 1.95
C ASP A 65 3.14 -13.43 2.30
N GLN A 66 3.41 -14.73 2.22
CA GLN A 66 4.71 -15.36 2.53
C GLN A 66 5.28 -15.09 3.94
N LEU A 67 4.48 -14.59 4.88
CA LEU A 67 4.89 -14.43 6.27
C LEU A 67 4.52 -15.65 7.13
N GLN A 68 5.25 -15.82 8.24
CA GLN A 68 4.88 -16.80 9.25
C GLN A 68 3.50 -16.49 9.86
N PRO A 69 2.78 -17.49 10.41
CA PRO A 69 1.52 -17.25 11.09
C PRO A 69 1.62 -16.14 12.15
N ASN A 70 0.59 -15.30 12.23
CA ASN A 70 0.49 -14.14 13.14
C ASN A 70 1.52 -13.01 12.88
N LYS A 71 2.28 -13.04 11.79
CA LYS A 71 3.10 -11.92 11.34
C LYS A 71 2.36 -11.11 10.28
N ARG A 72 2.55 -9.78 10.36
CA ARG A 72 1.98 -8.82 9.41
C ARG A 72 2.98 -7.70 9.15
N ARG A 73 2.96 -7.16 7.93
CA ARG A 73 3.80 -6.03 7.54
C ARG A 73 3.16 -4.65 7.67
N ASP A 74 1.90 -4.60 8.11
CA ASP A 74 1.08 -3.38 8.04
C ASP A 74 0.65 -2.80 9.38
N GLU A 75 1.02 -3.43 10.50
CA GLU A 75 0.50 -3.10 11.85
C GLU A 75 -1.04 -2.98 11.91
N ASN A 76 -1.76 -3.74 11.06
CA ASN A 76 -3.22 -3.68 10.86
C ASN A 76 -3.75 -2.37 10.26
N SER A 77 -2.90 -1.55 9.64
CA SER A 77 -3.30 -0.32 8.97
C SER A 77 -4.12 -0.54 7.70
N LEU A 78 -3.97 -1.70 7.03
CA LEU A 78 -4.56 -2.00 5.73
C LEU A 78 -4.24 -0.98 4.61
N CYS A 79 -3.16 -0.20 4.78
CA CYS A 79 -2.75 0.79 3.79
C CYS A 79 -1.25 1.06 3.77
N VAL A 80 -0.52 0.88 4.88
CA VAL A 80 0.93 1.09 4.97
C VAL A 80 1.61 -0.25 5.21
N PHE A 81 2.38 -0.73 4.24
CA PHE A 81 3.00 -2.05 4.25
C PHE A 81 4.53 -1.92 4.13
N HIS A 82 5.26 -2.53 5.05
CA HIS A 82 6.73 -2.52 5.08
C HIS A 82 7.31 -3.77 4.39
N PHE A 83 8.36 -3.59 3.60
CA PHE A 83 9.11 -4.66 2.97
C PHE A 83 10.60 -4.45 3.22
N SER A 84 11.36 -5.54 3.34
CA SER A 84 12.81 -5.47 3.51
C SER A 84 13.55 -5.18 2.21
N THR A 85 12.91 -5.43 1.05
CA THR A 85 13.49 -5.16 -0.26
C THR A 85 12.42 -4.84 -1.31
N MET A 86 12.82 -4.18 -2.39
CA MET A 86 11.93 -3.95 -3.54
C MET A 86 11.53 -5.26 -4.22
N ALA A 87 12.42 -6.26 -4.21
CA ALA A 87 12.16 -7.58 -4.76
C ALA A 87 11.04 -8.31 -3.99
N GLU A 88 11.05 -8.24 -2.65
CA GLU A 88 9.96 -8.77 -1.83
C GLU A 88 8.64 -8.08 -2.17
N LEU A 89 8.63 -6.76 -2.22
CA LEU A 89 7.45 -5.95 -2.53
C LEU A 89 6.81 -6.37 -3.87
N TYR A 90 7.59 -6.48 -4.94
CA TYR A 90 7.05 -6.88 -6.24
C TYR A 90 6.70 -8.37 -6.32
N THR A 91 7.39 -9.24 -5.57
CA THR A 91 7.01 -10.65 -5.45
C THR A 91 5.62 -10.78 -4.82
N VAL A 92 5.37 -10.03 -3.73
CA VAL A 92 4.05 -9.99 -3.09
C VAL A 92 3.01 -9.42 -4.06
N ARG A 93 3.32 -8.32 -4.77
CA ARG A 93 2.43 -7.74 -5.79
C ARG A 93 2.02 -8.77 -6.84
N GLU A 94 2.94 -9.58 -7.35
CA GLU A 94 2.62 -10.66 -8.29
C GLU A 94 1.74 -11.75 -7.68
N ASN A 95 2.02 -12.17 -6.44
CA ASN A 95 1.20 -13.16 -5.76
C ASN A 95 -0.23 -12.65 -5.56
N ILE A 96 -0.38 -11.40 -5.09
CA ILE A 96 -1.69 -10.78 -4.93
C ILE A 96 -2.40 -10.61 -6.27
N CYS A 97 -1.69 -10.28 -7.34
CA CYS A 97 -2.25 -10.23 -8.69
C CYS A 97 -2.83 -11.59 -9.13
N ARG A 98 -2.17 -12.70 -8.79
CA ARG A 98 -2.66 -14.06 -9.09
C ARG A 98 -3.86 -14.45 -8.20
N LEU A 99 -3.85 -14.06 -6.93
CA LEU A 99 -4.89 -14.39 -5.94
C LEU A 99 -6.16 -13.53 -6.08
N HIS A 100 -5.99 -12.25 -6.43
CA HIS A 100 -7.01 -11.23 -6.48
C HIS A 100 -6.92 -10.40 -7.77
N PRO A 101 -7.10 -11.03 -8.95
CA PRO A 101 -6.95 -10.33 -10.23
C PRO A 101 -7.91 -9.14 -10.38
N ASN A 102 -9.10 -9.20 -9.76
CA ASN A 102 -10.10 -8.13 -9.77
C ASN A 102 -9.68 -6.88 -8.97
N ALA A 103 -8.59 -6.93 -8.20
CA ALA A 103 -8.02 -5.76 -7.53
C ALA A 103 -7.15 -4.90 -8.47
N PHE A 104 -6.84 -5.42 -9.66
CA PHE A 104 -5.98 -4.79 -10.65
C PHE A 104 -6.83 -4.31 -11.82
N PHE A 105 -6.44 -3.19 -12.39
CA PHE A 105 -7.03 -2.66 -13.60
C PHE A 105 -6.65 -3.53 -14.81
N ASP A 106 -7.67 -4.14 -15.41
CA ASP A 106 -7.57 -4.82 -16.70
C ASP A 106 -8.24 -3.96 -17.78
N ARG A 107 -7.44 -3.54 -18.77
CA ARG A 107 -7.94 -2.75 -19.90
C ARG A 107 -8.91 -3.54 -20.79
N ASN A 108 -8.85 -4.87 -20.77
CA ASN A 108 -9.65 -5.75 -21.61
C ASN A 108 -10.91 -6.26 -20.91
N ALA A 109 -11.05 -6.06 -19.60
CA ALA A 109 -12.23 -6.51 -18.86
C ALA A 109 -13.49 -5.73 -19.26
N GLN A 110 -14.61 -6.44 -19.36
CA GLN A 110 -15.95 -5.87 -19.57
C GLN A 110 -16.91 -6.37 -18.49
N PRO A 111 -17.51 -5.46 -17.68
CA PRO A 111 -17.29 -4.02 -17.65
C PRO A 111 -15.87 -3.67 -17.17
N GLN A 112 -15.39 -2.48 -17.55
CA GLN A 112 -14.09 -1.99 -17.11
C GLN A 112 -14.10 -1.81 -15.59
N GLN A 113 -13.13 -2.43 -14.92
CA GLN A 113 -13.00 -2.40 -13.47
C GLN A 113 -12.00 -1.32 -13.06
N GLU A 114 -12.31 -0.63 -11.98
CA GLU A 114 -11.36 0.27 -11.34
C GLU A 114 -10.21 -0.54 -10.69
N PRO A 115 -9.00 0.01 -10.51
CA PRO A 115 -8.02 -0.60 -9.62
C PRO A 115 -8.43 -0.40 -8.15
N ILE A 116 -7.97 -1.27 -7.26
CA ILE A 116 -8.28 -1.23 -5.82
C ILE A 116 -7.83 0.07 -5.12
N GLY A 117 -6.83 0.75 -5.69
CA GLY A 117 -6.25 1.95 -5.12
C GLY A 117 -5.13 2.53 -5.98
N THR A 118 -4.49 3.57 -5.45
CA THR A 118 -3.25 4.13 -5.97
C THR A 118 -2.09 3.65 -5.09
N ALA A 119 -1.04 3.14 -5.73
CA ALA A 119 0.16 2.71 -5.03
C ALA A 119 1.21 3.82 -4.98
N TRP A 120 1.78 4.02 -3.80
CA TRP A 120 2.91 4.90 -3.58
C TRP A 120 4.03 4.10 -2.94
N ILE A 121 5.24 4.32 -3.42
CA ILE A 121 6.45 3.77 -2.80
C ILE A 121 7.09 4.90 -2.01
N LEU A 122 7.18 4.72 -0.69
CA LEU A 122 7.86 5.62 0.22
C LEU A 122 9.16 4.97 0.68
N THR A 123 10.25 5.73 0.65
CA THR A 123 11.56 5.32 1.16
C THR A 123 12.00 6.30 2.22
N LYS A 124 12.34 5.79 3.40
CA LYS A 124 12.99 6.61 4.43
C LYS A 124 14.43 6.90 4.05
N VAL A 125 14.82 8.16 4.17
CA VAL A 125 16.16 8.65 3.85
C VAL A 125 16.80 9.35 5.06
N GLY A 126 16.29 9.05 6.26
CA GLY A 126 16.70 9.62 7.54
C GLY A 126 15.55 9.71 8.55
N ILE A 127 15.87 10.16 9.77
CA ILE A 127 15.03 10.04 10.98
C ILE A 127 13.57 10.50 10.80
N ARG A 128 13.30 11.52 9.97
CA ARG A 128 11.94 12.02 9.66
C ARG A 128 11.80 12.54 8.23
N LYS A 129 12.62 12.04 7.32
CA LYS A 129 12.61 12.47 5.93
C LYS A 129 12.35 11.29 5.04
N SER A 130 11.50 11.51 4.06
CA SER A 130 11.12 10.50 3.09
C SER A 130 11.25 11.05 1.68
N ASP A 131 11.62 10.16 0.78
CA ASP A 131 11.28 10.28 -0.63
C ASP A 131 10.05 9.43 -0.90
N PHE A 132 9.24 9.82 -1.88
CA PHE A 132 8.08 9.02 -2.28
C PHE A 132 7.71 9.27 -3.74
N VAL A 133 7.18 8.23 -4.38
CA VAL A 133 6.77 8.27 -5.78
C VAL A 133 5.53 7.42 -5.98
N GLU A 134 4.64 7.86 -6.88
CA GLU A 134 3.52 7.04 -7.33
C GLU A 134 4.02 5.94 -8.28
N ASP A 135 3.61 4.71 -8.05
CA ASP A 135 3.79 3.62 -9.02
C ASP A 135 2.48 3.41 -9.79
N ASN A 136 2.35 4.12 -10.90
CA ASN A 136 1.15 4.10 -11.74
C ASN A 136 0.90 2.77 -12.46
N ARG A 137 1.84 1.82 -12.43
CA ARG A 137 1.67 0.48 -13.02
C ARG A 137 1.42 -0.60 -11.97
N PHE A 138 1.54 -0.26 -10.69
CA PHE A 138 1.46 -1.22 -9.62
C PHE A 138 0.18 -2.06 -9.69
N PHE A 139 -0.97 -1.42 -9.94
CA PHE A 139 -2.26 -2.08 -10.07
C PHE A 139 -2.73 -2.25 -11.53
N SER A 140 -1.83 -2.37 -12.50
CA SER A 140 -2.18 -2.65 -13.91
C SER A 140 -1.84 -4.10 -14.29
N LEU A 141 -2.72 -4.75 -15.07
CA LEU A 141 -2.45 -6.06 -15.71
C LEU A 141 -1.76 -5.90 -17.07
#